data_AF-A0A9P0DPQ8-F1
#
_entry.id   AF-A0A9P0DPQ8-F1
#
_cell.length_a   1.000
_cell.length_b   1.000
_cell.length_c   1.000
_cell.angle_alpha   90.00
_cell.angle_beta   90.00
_cell.angle_gamma   90.00
#
_symmetry.space_group_name_H-M   'P 1'
#
loop_
_entity.id
_entity.type
_entity.pdbx_description
1 polymer ?
#
loop_
_entity_poly.entity_id
_entity_poly.type
_entity_poly.pdbx_seq_one_letter_code
_entity_poly.pdbx_strand_id
1 'polypeptide(L)'
;MKRLTGSFKYYQWDPWLIIFQIISIQCILYVSLGLILALLSSIVGEPKTLDHIFEYHEVQIRDFGGRIVIMSFTINALVGALALWYFVERTKLCLDFSCTWHLIHLLVSWFYNECFPTTFSWWALNVACATLMCVCGEFLCLRTELAAIPLSLGPKTDL
;
A
#
# COMPACT_ATOMS: atom_id res chain seq x y z
N MET A 1 -23.05 23.96 21.91
CA MET A 1 -21.85 23.49 22.66
C MET A 1 -21.56 22.05 22.23
N LYS A 2 -20.61 21.81 21.30
CA LYS A 2 -20.24 20.44 20.90
C LYS A 2 -19.27 19.91 21.95
N ARG A 3 -19.64 18.87 22.71
CA ARG A 3 -18.70 18.14 23.57
C ARG A 3 -17.70 17.46 22.66
N LEU A 4 -16.48 17.99 22.61
CA LEU A 4 -15.34 17.31 22.00
C LEU A 4 -14.78 16.36 23.05
N THR A 5 -15.39 15.18 23.16
CA THR A 5 -14.81 14.06 23.91
C THR A 5 -13.64 13.53 23.09
N GLY A 6 -12.46 14.12 23.29
CA GLY A 6 -11.19 13.53 22.89
C GLY A 6 -10.95 12.28 23.72
N SER A 7 -11.55 11.15 23.32
CA SER A 7 -11.27 9.85 23.92
C SER A 7 -9.94 9.39 23.35
N PHE A 8 -8.86 9.51 24.14
CA PHE A 8 -7.65 8.74 23.91
C PHE A 8 -8.04 7.25 24.06
N LYS A 9 -8.43 6.61 22.94
CA LYS A 9 -8.69 5.18 22.92
C LYS A 9 -7.39 4.47 23.29
N TYR A 10 -7.32 3.99 24.54
CA TYR A 10 -6.30 3.04 24.95
C TYR A 10 -6.32 1.88 23.95
N TYR A 11 -5.17 1.56 23.37
CA TYR A 11 -5.07 0.45 22.42
C TYR A 11 -5.28 -0.85 23.20
N GLN A 12 -6.51 -1.38 23.14
CA GLN A 12 -6.78 -2.74 23.58
C GLN A 12 -6.30 -3.66 22.45
N TRP A 13 -5.24 -4.43 22.70
CA TRP A 13 -4.68 -5.34 21.71
C TRP A 13 -5.71 -6.41 21.36
N ASP A 14 -6.32 -6.29 20.18
CA ASP A 14 -7.28 -7.25 19.65
C ASP A 14 -6.66 -7.95 18.43
N PRO A 15 -6.04 -9.13 18.61
CA PRO A 15 -5.26 -9.78 17.56
C PRO A 15 -6.11 -10.16 16.34
N TRP A 16 -7.38 -10.48 16.57
CA TRP A 16 -8.32 -10.79 15.50
C TRP A 16 -8.54 -9.62 14.55
N LEU A 17 -8.66 -8.40 15.08
CA LEU A 17 -8.86 -7.20 14.27
C LEU A 17 -7.67 -6.95 13.35
N ILE A 18 -6.45 -7.13 13.87
CA ILE A 18 -5.21 -6.95 13.09
C ILE A 18 -5.15 -7.99 11.96
N ILE A 19 -5.48 -9.25 12.24
CA ILE A 19 -5.52 -10.30 11.21
C ILE A 19 -6.52 -9.94 10.11
N PHE A 20 -7.73 -9.50 10.47
CA PHE A 20 -8.72 -9.07 9.48
C PHE A 20 -8.27 -7.85 8.68
N GLN A 21 -7.57 -6.89 9.30
CA GLN A 21 -6.98 -5.74 8.61
C GLN A 21 -5.92 -6.19 7.61
N ILE A 22 -5.01 -7.09 8.01
CA ILE A 22 -3.99 -7.65 7.12
C ILE A 22 -4.68 -8.32 5.93
N ILE A 23 -5.58 -9.26 6.18
CA ILE A 23 -6.28 -10.00 5.10
C ILE A 23 -7.02 -9.03 4.17
N SER A 24 -7.73 -8.04 4.72
CA SER A 24 -8.48 -7.07 3.91
C SER A 24 -7.55 -6.25 3.00
N ILE A 25 -6.43 -5.75 3.54
CA ILE A 25 -5.44 -4.99 2.77
C ILE A 25 -4.80 -5.86 1.68
N GLN A 26 -4.43 -7.11 2.01
CA GLN A 26 -3.88 -8.05 1.02
C GLN A 26 -4.89 -8.31 -0.11
N CYS A 27 -6.14 -8.60 0.21
CA CYS A 27 -7.18 -8.85 -0.79
C CYS A 27 -7.40 -7.63 -1.69
N ILE A 28 -7.53 -6.44 -1.11
CA ILE A 28 -7.74 -5.19 -1.87
C ILE A 28 -6.57 -4.97 -2.83
N LEU A 29 -5.34 -5.08 -2.36
CA LEU A 29 -4.14 -4.82 -3.15
C LEU A 29 -3.92 -5.83 -4.28
N TYR A 30 -4.22 -7.12 -4.07
CA TYR A 30 -4.12 -8.13 -5.15
C TYR A 30 -5.23 -7.94 -6.18
N VAL A 31 -6.46 -7.67 -5.73
CA VAL A 31 -7.59 -7.41 -6.65
C VAL A 31 -7.36 -6.12 -7.43
N SER A 32 -6.91 -5.03 -6.79
CA SER A 32 -6.62 -3.78 -7.48
C SER A 32 -5.46 -3.94 -8.47
N LEU A 33 -4.39 -4.65 -8.10
CA LEU A 33 -3.27 -4.91 -9.01
C LEU A 33 -3.74 -5.68 -10.26
N GLY A 34 -4.51 -6.75 -10.07
CA GLY A 34 -5.06 -7.54 -11.17
C GLY A 34 -6.00 -6.74 -12.07
N LEU A 35 -6.87 -5.90 -11.48
CA LEU A 35 -7.75 -5.01 -12.23
C LEU A 35 -6.98 -3.95 -13.02
N ILE A 36 -5.99 -3.29 -12.39
CA ILE A 36 -5.17 -2.26 -13.04
C ILE A 36 -4.43 -2.86 -14.23
N LEU A 37 -3.79 -4.02 -14.04
CA LEU A 37 -3.12 -4.73 -15.13
C LEU A 37 -4.08 -5.13 -16.24
N ALA A 38 -5.23 -5.72 -15.89
CA ALA A 38 -6.24 -6.10 -16.89
C ALA A 38 -6.73 -4.89 -17.70
N LEU A 39 -6.93 -3.73 -17.06
CA LEU A 39 -7.34 -2.50 -17.72
C LEU A 39 -6.25 -1.93 -18.61
N LEU A 40 -5.04 -1.76 -18.09
CA LEU A 40 -3.92 -1.21 -18.87
C LEU A 40 -3.52 -2.11 -20.03
N SER A 41 -3.48 -3.43 -19.84
CA SER A 41 -3.23 -4.38 -20.92
C SER A 41 -4.37 -4.37 -21.96
N SER A 42 -5.62 -4.17 -21.55
CA SER A 42 -6.75 -4.03 -22.51
C SER A 42 -6.64 -2.77 -23.35
N ILE A 43 -6.13 -1.66 -22.78
CA ILE A 43 -5.96 -0.39 -23.49
C ILE A 43 -4.83 -0.50 -24.53
N VAL A 44 -3.75 -1.23 -24.20
CA VAL A 44 -2.58 -1.37 -25.07
C VAL A 44 -2.73 -2.49 -26.10
N GLY A 45 -3.62 -3.46 -25.86
CA GLY A 45 -3.88 -4.57 -26.79
C GLY A 45 -2.93 -5.75 -26.65
N GLU A 46 -2.18 -5.83 -25.55
CA GLU A 46 -1.27 -6.94 -25.23
C GLU A 46 -2.04 -8.16 -24.70
N PRO A 47 -1.54 -9.40 -24.95
CA PRO A 47 -2.16 -10.61 -24.41
C PRO A 47 -2.19 -10.59 -22.88
N LYS A 48 -3.34 -10.95 -22.31
CA LYS A 48 -3.55 -11.01 -20.86
C LYS A 48 -2.97 -12.31 -20.30
N THR A 49 -1.68 -12.32 -19.99
CA THR A 49 -1.05 -13.45 -19.28
C THR A 49 -0.78 -13.08 -17.81
N LEU A 50 -0.98 -14.06 -16.92
CA LEU A 50 -0.65 -13.93 -15.49
C LEU A 50 0.87 -13.80 -15.28
N ASP A 51 1.65 -14.20 -16.29
CA ASP A 51 3.10 -14.13 -16.33
C ASP A 51 3.58 -12.68 -16.10
N HIS A 52 2.87 -11.66 -16.60
CA HIS A 52 3.21 -10.27 -16.34
C HIS A 52 3.08 -9.82 -14.87
N ILE A 53 2.33 -10.57 -14.04
CA ILE A 53 2.16 -10.27 -12.61
C ILE A 53 3.29 -10.88 -11.78
N PHE A 54 3.72 -12.09 -12.14
CA PHE A 54 4.57 -12.93 -11.29
C PHE A 54 5.95 -13.24 -11.87
N GLU A 55 6.14 -13.12 -13.18
CA GLU A 55 7.39 -13.49 -13.84
C GLU A 55 8.44 -12.36 -13.78
N TYR A 56 9.60 -12.69 -13.21
CA TYR A 56 10.65 -11.72 -12.87
C TYR A 56 11.47 -11.20 -14.05
N HIS A 57 11.38 -11.86 -15.21
CA HIS A 57 12.20 -11.56 -16.38
C HIS A 57 11.66 -10.41 -17.24
N GLU A 58 10.38 -10.07 -17.09
CA GLU A 58 9.67 -9.07 -17.92
C GLU A 58 9.78 -7.63 -17.39
N VAL A 59 10.41 -7.40 -16.23
CA VAL A 59 10.63 -6.04 -15.68
C VAL A 59 11.87 -5.40 -16.34
N GLN A 60 11.88 -5.36 -17.67
CA GLN A 60 12.83 -4.57 -18.44
C GLN A 60 12.19 -3.23 -18.80
N ILE A 61 12.87 -2.13 -18.46
CA ILE A 61 12.39 -0.76 -18.73
C ILE A 61 12.26 -0.49 -20.24
N ARG A 62 12.98 -1.26 -21.07
CA ARG A 62 12.98 -1.12 -22.53
C ARG A 62 11.74 -1.73 -23.17
N ASP A 63 11.12 -2.71 -22.53
CA ASP A 63 9.99 -3.43 -23.11
C ASP A 63 8.66 -2.74 -22.78
N PHE A 64 7.73 -2.79 -23.75
CA PHE A 64 6.41 -2.19 -23.57
C PHE A 64 5.64 -2.87 -22.43
N GLY A 65 5.74 -4.20 -22.31
CA GLY A 65 5.16 -4.99 -21.21
C GLY A 65 5.71 -4.56 -19.84
N GLY A 66 7.02 -4.45 -19.70
CA GLY A 66 7.67 -4.02 -18.45
C GLY A 66 7.21 -2.63 -17.99
N ARG A 67 6.97 -1.68 -18.90
CA ARG A 67 6.43 -0.35 -18.54
C ARG A 67 5.00 -0.42 -18.01
N ILE A 68 4.15 -1.27 -18.58
CA ILE A 68 2.77 -1.47 -18.07
C ILE A 68 2.82 -2.05 -16.66
N VAL A 69 3.71 -3.00 -16.40
CA VAL A 69 3.91 -3.57 -15.06
C VAL A 69 4.36 -2.48 -14.08
N ILE A 70 5.38 -1.69 -14.42
CA ILE A 70 5.87 -0.59 -13.56
C ILE A 70 4.75 0.42 -13.25
N MET A 71 3.98 0.84 -14.27
CA MET A 71 2.84 1.75 -14.08
C MET A 71 1.77 1.12 -13.18
N SER A 72 1.47 -0.16 -13.37
CA SER A 72 0.46 -0.87 -12.58
C SER A 72 0.85 -0.96 -11.11
N PHE A 73 2.10 -1.34 -10.82
CA PHE A 73 2.62 -1.38 -9.45
C PHE A 73 2.64 0.00 -8.80
N THR A 74 2.97 1.04 -9.56
CA THR A 74 2.98 2.42 -9.05
C THR A 74 1.56 2.89 -8.70
N ILE A 75 0.57 2.67 -9.57
CA ILE A 75 -0.82 3.00 -9.29
C ILE A 75 -1.33 2.16 -8.11
N ASN A 76 -0.98 0.88 -8.06
CA ASN A 76 -1.36 -0.01 -6.97
C ASN A 76 -0.78 0.43 -5.62
N ALA A 77 0.45 0.99 -5.60
CA ALA A 77 1.04 1.56 -4.39
C ALA A 77 0.23 2.76 -3.87
N LEU A 78 -0.32 3.60 -4.75
CA LEU A 78 -1.21 4.71 -4.37
C LEU A 78 -2.56 4.21 -3.83
N VAL A 79 -3.15 3.18 -4.47
CA VAL A 79 -4.34 2.51 -3.95
C VAL A 79 -4.05 1.90 -2.57
N GLY A 80 -2.87 1.31 -2.39
CA GLY A 80 -2.38 0.81 -1.12
C GLY A 80 -2.28 1.89 -0.05
N ALA A 81 -1.74 3.06 -0.38
CA ALA A 81 -1.69 4.18 0.55
C ALA A 81 -3.09 4.63 1.02
N LEU A 82 -4.07 4.65 0.11
CA LEU A 82 -5.47 4.94 0.45
C LEU A 82 -6.10 3.84 1.30
N ALA A 83 -5.81 2.57 1.02
CA ALA A 83 -6.28 1.44 1.82
C ALA A 83 -5.68 1.48 3.24
N LEU A 84 -4.38 1.75 3.37
CA LEU A 84 -3.73 1.93 4.67
C LEU A 84 -4.40 3.07 5.46
N TRP A 85 -4.65 4.19 4.79
CA TRP A 85 -5.32 5.33 5.39
C TRP A 85 -6.72 4.99 5.92
N TYR A 86 -7.51 4.25 5.13
CA TYR A 86 -8.89 3.90 5.51
C TYR A 86 -8.98 2.82 6.59
N PHE A 87 -8.11 1.79 6.56
CA PHE A 87 -8.22 0.64 7.48
C PHE A 87 -7.38 0.76 8.75
N VAL A 88 -6.18 1.34 8.64
CA VAL A 88 -5.20 1.33 9.74
C VAL A 88 -5.32 2.59 10.59
N GLU A 89 -5.66 3.74 9.98
CA GLU A 89 -5.84 5.07 10.60
C GLU A 89 -4.67 5.55 11.50
N ARG A 90 -3.59 4.77 11.60
CA ARG A 90 -2.45 4.99 12.50
C ARG A 90 -1.15 4.99 11.73
N THR A 91 -0.43 6.09 11.84
CA THR A 91 0.86 6.34 11.16
C THR A 91 1.91 5.27 11.44
N LYS A 92 2.10 4.89 12.70
CA LYS A 92 3.17 3.97 13.12
C LYS A 92 3.08 2.54 12.55
N LEU A 93 1.91 2.15 12.06
CA LEU A 93 1.67 0.80 11.53
C LEU A 93 1.78 0.75 10.00
N CYS A 94 1.83 1.90 9.32
CA CYS A 94 1.85 1.96 7.85
C CYS A 94 3.05 1.22 7.25
N LEU A 95 4.23 1.34 7.87
CA LEU A 95 5.44 0.62 7.45
C LEU A 95 5.25 -0.89 7.55
N ASP A 96 4.73 -1.39 8.68
CA ASP A 96 4.55 -2.82 8.93
C ASP A 96 3.61 -3.45 7.89
N PHE A 97 2.48 -2.80 7.60
CA PHE A 97 1.53 -3.29 6.59
C PHE A 97 2.09 -3.20 5.16
N SER A 98 2.82 -2.13 4.84
CA SER A 98 3.46 -1.99 3.52
C SER A 98 4.54 -3.05 3.31
N CYS A 99 5.39 -3.28 4.30
CA CYS A 99 6.40 -4.35 4.27
C CYS A 99 5.74 -5.73 4.18
N THR A 100 4.68 -5.98 4.94
CA THR A 100 3.95 -7.26 4.91
C THR A 100 3.43 -7.58 3.51
N TRP A 101 2.82 -6.62 2.82
CA TRP A 101 2.40 -6.78 1.42
C TRP A 101 3.55 -7.17 0.49
N HIS A 102 4.66 -6.42 0.51
CA HIS A 102 5.79 -6.68 -0.38
C HIS A 102 6.52 -8.00 -0.05
N LEU A 103 6.56 -8.39 1.23
CA LEU A 103 7.10 -9.70 1.65
C LEU A 103 6.23 -10.85 1.17
N ILE A 104 4.90 -10.74 1.29
CA ILE A 104 3.99 -11.76 0.75
C ILE A 104 4.12 -11.83 -0.77
N HIS A 105 4.18 -10.70 -1.45
CA HIS A 105 4.40 -10.67 -2.90
C HIS A 105 5.74 -11.31 -3.31
N LEU A 106 6.82 -11.07 -2.56
CA LEU A 106 8.11 -11.74 -2.74
C LEU A 106 7.98 -13.26 -2.59
N LEU A 107 7.33 -13.73 -1.51
CA LEU A 107 7.16 -15.16 -1.25
C LEU A 107 6.34 -15.83 -2.35
N VAL A 108 5.19 -15.25 -2.72
CA VAL A 108 4.32 -15.77 -3.78
C VAL A 108 5.09 -15.84 -5.10
N SER A 109 5.81 -14.78 -5.44
CA SER A 109 6.58 -14.75 -6.69
C SER A 109 7.73 -15.75 -6.65
N TRP A 110 8.35 -16.01 -5.48
CA TRP A 110 9.40 -17.01 -5.34
C TRP A 110 8.84 -18.42 -5.53
N PHE A 111 7.70 -18.74 -4.91
CA PHE A 111 7.02 -20.01 -5.14
C PHE A 111 6.61 -20.20 -6.60
N TYR A 112 6.19 -19.13 -7.28
CA TYR A 112 5.75 -19.20 -8.67
C TYR A 112 6.88 -19.50 -9.66
N ASN A 113 8.05 -18.86 -9.49
CA ASN A 113 9.17 -18.99 -10.44
C ASN A 113 10.14 -20.13 -10.08
N GLU A 114 9.93 -20.82 -8.95
CA GLU A 114 10.82 -21.84 -8.36
C GLU A 114 12.28 -21.39 -8.12
N CYS A 115 12.57 -20.11 -8.41
CA CYS A 115 13.87 -19.48 -8.34
C CYS A 115 13.78 -18.18 -7.55
N PHE A 116 14.84 -17.89 -6.79
CA PHE A 116 14.91 -16.64 -6.03
C PHE A 116 15.08 -15.44 -6.98
N PRO A 117 14.34 -14.32 -6.79
CA PRO A 117 14.46 -13.16 -7.64
C PRO A 117 15.84 -12.51 -7.50
N THR A 118 16.66 -12.60 -8.54
CA THR A 118 17.99 -11.98 -8.61
C THR A 118 18.00 -10.68 -9.43
N THR A 119 16.89 -10.38 -10.12
CA THR A 119 16.77 -9.21 -10.99
C THR A 119 16.73 -7.90 -10.20
N PHE A 120 17.75 -7.05 -10.38
CA PHE A 120 17.84 -5.75 -9.69
C PHE A 120 16.62 -4.84 -9.94
N SER A 121 16.12 -4.77 -11.18
CA SER A 121 14.95 -3.95 -11.54
C SER A 121 13.70 -4.30 -10.73
N TRP A 122 13.50 -5.59 -10.45
CA TRP A 122 12.35 -6.06 -9.67
C TRP A 122 12.46 -5.61 -8.20
N TRP A 123 13.66 -5.74 -7.61
CA TRP A 123 13.93 -5.23 -6.27
C TRP A 123 13.75 -3.71 -6.18
N ALA A 124 14.29 -2.97 -7.16
CA ALA A 124 14.16 -1.53 -7.22
C ALA A 124 12.69 -1.09 -7.31
N LEU A 125 11.89 -1.75 -8.14
CA LEU A 125 10.45 -1.48 -8.27
C LEU A 125 9.72 -1.74 -6.95
N ASN A 126 9.94 -2.90 -6.32
CA ASN A 126 9.26 -3.26 -5.07
C ASN A 126 9.65 -2.31 -3.92
N VAL A 127 10.93 -1.95 -3.80
CA VAL A 127 11.38 -0.98 -2.78
C VAL A 127 10.81 0.42 -3.06
N ALA A 128 10.79 0.86 -4.31
CA ALA A 128 10.19 2.14 -4.69
C ALA A 128 8.68 2.17 -4.39
N CYS A 129 7.95 1.12 -4.74
CA CYS A 129 6.51 1.00 -4.44
C CYS A 129 6.24 0.90 -2.93
N ALA A 130 7.07 0.17 -2.17
CA ALA A 130 6.97 0.07 -0.72
C ALA A 130 7.17 1.43 -0.04
N THR A 131 8.23 2.15 -0.43
CA THR A 131 8.50 3.49 0.10
C THR A 131 7.40 4.48 -0.27
N LEU A 132 6.93 4.46 -1.52
CA LEU A 132 5.81 5.30 -1.97
C LEU A 132 4.54 5.03 -1.16
N MET A 133 4.13 3.76 -1.04
CA MET A 133 2.95 3.35 -0.28
C MET A 133 3.07 3.74 1.20
N CYS A 134 4.24 3.52 1.81
CA CYS A 134 4.51 3.86 3.20
C CYS A 134 4.42 5.37 3.44
N VAL A 135 5.19 6.17 2.70
CA VAL A 135 5.24 7.63 2.89
C VAL A 135 3.89 8.28 2.59
N CYS A 136 3.21 7.88 1.52
CA CYS A 136 1.87 8.40 1.22
C CYS A 136 0.84 7.98 2.28
N GLY A 137 0.88 6.71 2.73
CA GLY A 137 0.00 6.23 3.78
C GLY A 137 0.21 6.97 5.11
N GLU A 138 1.47 7.13 5.52
CA GLU A 138 1.84 7.90 6.71
C GLU A 138 1.37 9.34 6.62
N PHE A 139 1.60 10.00 5.48
CA PHE A 139 1.17 11.39 5.28
C PHE A 139 -0.34 11.55 5.43
N LEU A 140 -1.13 10.65 4.82
CA LEU A 140 -2.59 10.67 4.90
C LEU A 140 -3.08 10.40 6.33
N CYS A 141 -2.55 9.36 6.99
CA CYS A 141 -2.88 9.03 8.38
C CYS A 141 -2.53 10.18 9.33
N LEU A 142 -1.35 10.81 9.16
CA LEU A 142 -0.91 11.91 10.00
C LEU A 142 -1.82 13.12 9.85
N ARG A 143 -2.24 13.45 8.61
CA ARG A 143 -3.19 14.53 8.35
C ARG A 143 -4.51 14.33 9.10
N THR A 144 -5.04 13.10 9.12
CA THR A 144 -6.27 12.77 9.85
C THR A 144 -6.08 12.75 11.36
N GLU A 145 -4.97 12.22 11.86
CA GLU A 145 -4.65 12.22 13.30
C GLU A 145 -4.52 13.65 13.83
N LEU A 146 -3.85 14.56 13.09
CA LEU A 146 -3.70 15.97 13.46
C LEU A 146 -5.02 16.74 13.42
N ALA A 147 -5.90 16.46 12.46
CA ALA A 147 -7.20 17.12 12.34
C ALA A 147 -8.17 16.78 13.49
N ALA A 148 -7.99 15.61 14.12
CA ALA A 148 -8.81 15.17 15.25
C ALA A 148 -8.43 15.85 16.58
N ILE A 149 -7.28 16.52 16.66
CA ILE A 149 -6.84 17.27 17.85
C ILE A 149 -7.46 18.68 17.77
N PRO A 150 -8.47 19.03 18.59
CA PRO A 150 -8.94 20.40 18.65
C PRO A 150 -7.84 21.24 19.29
N LEU A 151 -7.13 22.03 18.49
CA LEU A 151 -6.39 23.18 18.99
C LEU A 151 -7.42 24.21 19.48
N SER A 152 -8.02 23.95 20.63
CA SER A 152 -8.61 25.04 21.42
C SER A 152 -7.43 25.91 21.82
N LEU A 153 -7.15 26.94 21.02
CA LEU A 153 -6.58 28.17 21.54
C LEU A 153 -7.49 28.56 22.70
N GLY A 154 -7.11 28.18 23.92
CA GLY A 154 -7.73 28.72 25.12
C GLY A 154 -7.70 30.24 25.03
N PRO A 155 -8.69 30.95 25.60
CA PRO A 155 -8.70 32.40 25.56
C PRO A 155 -7.32 32.90 25.97
N LYS A 156 -6.67 33.70 25.12
CA LYS A 156 -5.48 34.43 25.55
C LYS A 156 -5.93 35.25 26.74
N THR A 157 -5.49 34.87 27.93
CA THR A 157 -5.60 35.74 29.10
C THR A 157 -4.60 36.85 28.86
N ASP A 158 -5.05 37.88 28.13
CA ASP A 158 -4.37 39.15 28.09
C ASP A 158 -4.40 39.68 29.54
N LEU A 159 -3.24 39.62 30.20
CA LEU A 159 -2.96 40.17 31.53
C LEU A 159 -2.72 41.67 31.44
#